data_AF-A0A1P8MXP8-F1
#
_entry.id   AF-A0A1P8MXP8-F1
#
_cell.length_a   1.000
_cell.length_b   1.000
_cell.length_c   1.000
_cell.angle_alpha   90.00
_cell.angle_beta   90.00
_cell.angle_gamma   90.00
#
_symmetry.space_group_name_H-M   'P 1'
#
loop_
_entity.id
_entity.type
_entity.pdbx_description
1 polymer ?
#
loop_
_entity_poly.entity_id
_entity_poly.type
_entity_poly.pdbx_seq_one_letter_code
_entity_poly.pdbx_strand_id
1 'polypeptide(L)'
;MLRLLSLMLLLAPLPALALSCVPYGVTNAYQEAVQAEDGYVPVLGTLDFDADLLPDTDPSVQVVPTDPVTSIPATFKGEALAVRGVDRPFETDVVLEVECIGPWCPQIQPGPVLGFLRQTTHSYALRTDACGGFLFGRPSEAQVDQLRDCLAGRDCVPMGLR
;
A
#
# COMPACT_ATOMS: atom_id res chain seq x y z
N MET A 1 42.25 -49.86 -12.22
CA MET A 1 41.81 -49.74 -10.81
C MET A 1 41.29 -48.32 -10.58
N LEU A 2 39.96 -48.22 -10.44
CA LEU A 2 39.19 -47.26 -9.65
C LEU A 2 39.57 -45.76 -9.70
N ARG A 3 38.76 -44.96 -10.44
CA ARG A 3 38.23 -43.62 -10.05
C ARG A 3 37.41 -43.00 -11.20
N LEU A 4 36.45 -43.76 -11.73
CA LEU A 4 35.31 -43.21 -12.50
C LEU A 4 34.14 -43.11 -11.53
N LEU A 5 34.06 -42.03 -10.76
CA LEU A 5 32.85 -41.70 -10.02
C LEU A 5 32.94 -40.24 -9.54
N SER A 6 31.85 -39.52 -9.79
CA SER A 6 31.43 -38.34 -9.01
C SER A 6 32.03 -36.99 -9.39
N LEU A 7 31.46 -36.33 -10.41
CA LEU A 7 31.14 -34.90 -10.30
C LEU A 7 30.02 -34.46 -11.26
N MET A 8 28.87 -35.16 -11.23
CA MET A 8 27.63 -34.66 -11.80
C MET A 8 26.81 -34.05 -10.66
N LEU A 9 27.32 -32.96 -10.08
CA LEU A 9 26.76 -32.32 -8.89
C LEU A 9 26.03 -31.04 -9.28
N LEU A 10 24.70 -31.13 -9.32
CA LEU A 10 23.73 -30.08 -8.95
C LEU A 10 23.80 -28.74 -9.71
N LEU A 11 23.31 -28.71 -10.96
CA LEU A 11 22.55 -27.54 -11.44
C LEU A 11 21.07 -27.78 -11.12
N ALA A 12 20.70 -27.70 -9.83
CA ALA A 12 19.30 -27.52 -9.48
C ALA A 12 18.98 -26.04 -9.74
N PRO A 13 18.03 -25.70 -10.64
CA PRO A 13 17.57 -24.32 -10.75
C PRO A 13 16.98 -23.95 -9.40
N LEU A 14 17.63 -23.04 -8.68
CA LEU A 14 17.05 -22.42 -7.50
C LEU A 14 15.74 -21.77 -7.97
N PRO A 15 14.62 -21.96 -7.26
CA PRO A 15 13.38 -21.31 -7.64
C PRO A 15 13.64 -19.81 -7.62
N ALA A 16 13.52 -19.17 -8.79
CA ALA A 16 13.34 -17.74 -8.85
C ALA A 16 12.05 -17.46 -8.09
N LEU A 17 12.17 -16.93 -6.87
CA LEU A 17 11.03 -16.42 -6.13
C LEU A 17 10.52 -15.22 -6.92
N ALA A 18 9.63 -15.48 -7.89
CA ALA A 18 8.80 -14.44 -8.45
C ALA A 18 8.01 -13.87 -7.26
N LEU A 19 8.26 -12.62 -6.89
CA LEU A 19 7.44 -11.91 -5.91
C LEU A 19 6.01 -11.83 -6.46
N SER A 20 5.20 -12.84 -6.18
CA SER A 20 3.75 -12.76 -6.34
C SER A 20 3.21 -12.14 -5.06
N CYS A 21 2.80 -10.86 -5.12
CA CYS A 21 2.11 -10.23 -4.00
C CYS A 21 0.86 -11.04 -3.65
N VAL A 22 0.60 -11.20 -2.36
CA VAL A 22 -0.66 -11.79 -1.89
C VAL A 22 -1.78 -10.80 -2.25
N PRO A 23 -2.95 -11.27 -2.74
CA PRO A 23 -4.07 -10.38 -3.02
C PRO A 23 -4.42 -9.52 -1.80
N TYR A 24 -4.27 -8.20 -1.98
CA TYR A 24 -4.51 -7.20 -0.94
C TYR A 24 -5.52 -6.17 -1.46
N GLY A 25 -6.52 -5.86 -0.64
CA GLY A 25 -7.60 -4.95 -1.01
C GLY A 25 -8.07 -4.07 0.14
N VAL A 26 -9.09 -3.26 -0.12
CA VAL A 26 -9.64 -2.29 0.85
C VAL A 26 -10.11 -2.95 2.13
N THR A 27 -10.69 -4.15 2.05
CA THR A 27 -11.11 -4.89 3.24
C THR A 27 -9.95 -5.46 4.04
N ASN A 28 -8.83 -5.82 3.39
CA ASN A 28 -7.59 -6.18 4.10
C ASN A 28 -7.05 -4.96 4.86
N ALA A 29 -6.93 -3.82 4.18
CA ALA A 29 -6.48 -2.57 4.78
C ALA A 29 -7.36 -2.14 5.96
N TYR A 30 -8.69 -2.24 5.82
CA TYR A 30 -9.59 -1.95 6.94
C TYR A 30 -9.35 -2.86 8.15
N GLN A 31 -9.23 -4.17 7.93
CA GLN A 31 -9.01 -5.13 9.01
C GLN A 31 -7.67 -4.89 9.72
N GLU A 32 -6.62 -4.59 8.95
CA GLU A 32 -5.31 -4.22 9.49
C GLU A 32 -5.40 -2.92 10.30
N ALA A 33 -6.06 -1.90 9.76
CA ALA A 33 -6.25 -0.60 10.40
C ALA A 33 -7.01 -0.68 11.74
N VAL A 34 -8.03 -1.54 11.86
CA VAL A 34 -8.78 -1.70 13.12
C VAL A 34 -8.07 -2.57 14.16
N GLN A 35 -7.10 -3.39 13.74
CA GLN A 35 -6.29 -4.24 14.62
C GLN A 35 -4.98 -3.58 15.04
N ALA A 36 -4.58 -2.50 14.36
CA ALA A 36 -3.36 -1.77 14.67
C ALA A 36 -3.48 -1.04 16.02
N GLU A 37 -2.33 -0.92 16.71
CA GLU A 37 -2.23 -0.11 17.93
C GLU A 37 -2.35 1.39 17.62
N ASP A 38 -1.85 1.80 16.44
CA ASP A 38 -2.01 3.16 15.93
C ASP A 38 -3.45 3.39 15.45
N GLY A 39 -3.96 4.60 15.68
CA GLY A 39 -5.28 4.99 15.17
C GLY A 39 -5.24 5.25 13.66
N TYR A 40 -6.18 4.69 12.90
CA TYR A 40 -6.32 4.95 11.47
C TYR A 40 -7.62 5.68 11.16
N VAL A 41 -7.56 6.63 10.22
CA VAL A 41 -8.72 7.35 9.71
C VAL A 41 -8.93 6.98 8.24
N PRO A 42 -10.00 6.23 7.90
CA PRO A 42 -10.34 5.97 6.50
C PRO A 42 -10.82 7.27 5.84
N VAL A 43 -10.32 7.54 4.65
CA VAL A 43 -10.60 8.77 3.90
C VAL A 43 -10.89 8.50 2.43
N LEU A 44 -11.68 9.39 1.82
CA LEU A 44 -11.96 9.42 0.39
C LEU A 44 -11.81 10.87 -0.10
N GLY A 45 -10.97 11.08 -1.10
CA GLY A 45 -10.66 12.44 -1.54
C GLY A 45 -9.59 12.51 -2.60
N THR A 46 -8.86 13.63 -2.62
CA THR A 46 -7.73 13.88 -3.52
C THR A 46 -6.46 14.01 -2.70
N LEU A 47 -5.40 13.33 -3.14
CA LEU A 47 -4.06 13.47 -2.61
C LEU A 47 -3.22 14.28 -3.61
N ASP A 48 -2.66 15.38 -3.15
CA ASP A 48 -1.74 16.22 -3.92
C ASP A 48 -0.33 16.12 -3.35
N PHE A 49 0.66 15.90 -4.21
CA PHE A 49 2.07 15.78 -3.85
C PHE A 49 2.95 16.02 -5.07
N ASP A 50 4.23 16.32 -4.84
CA ASP A 50 5.22 16.44 -5.90
C ASP A 50 5.66 15.05 -6.39
N ALA A 51 5.23 14.68 -7.60
CA ALA A 51 5.54 13.38 -8.18
C ALA A 51 7.01 13.22 -8.55
N ASP A 52 7.77 14.31 -8.70
CA ASP A 52 9.21 14.26 -8.99
C ASP A 52 10.03 13.79 -7.76
N LEU A 53 9.41 13.74 -6.57
CA LEU A 53 9.99 13.20 -5.34
C LEU A 53 9.79 11.68 -5.19
N LEU A 54 9.07 11.03 -6.11
CA LEU A 54 8.91 9.57 -6.06
C LEU A 54 10.24 8.87 -6.34
N PRO A 55 10.48 7.69 -5.73
CA PRO A 55 11.63 6.86 -6.05
C PRO A 55 11.67 6.55 -7.55
N ASP A 56 12.87 6.54 -8.12
CA ASP A 56 13.06 6.13 -9.51
C ASP A 56 12.62 4.67 -9.68
N THR A 57 11.80 4.44 -10.70
CA THR A 57 11.23 3.12 -11.01
C THR A 57 11.63 2.64 -12.40
N ASP A 58 12.67 3.22 -13.01
CA ASP A 58 13.17 2.79 -14.31
C ASP A 58 13.52 1.28 -14.28
N PRO A 59 12.76 0.41 -14.97
CA PRO A 59 13.01 -1.03 -14.93
C PRO A 59 14.30 -1.44 -15.66
N SER A 60 14.90 -0.54 -16.45
CA SER A 60 16.16 -0.77 -17.16
C SER A 60 17.39 -0.53 -16.27
N VAL A 61 17.20 0.14 -15.13
CA VAL A 61 18.22 0.36 -14.12
C VAL A 61 17.71 -0.28 -12.83
N GLN A 62 18.28 -1.40 -12.39
CA GLN A 62 17.92 -2.02 -11.10
C GLN A 62 18.45 -1.17 -9.95
N VAL A 63 17.87 0.02 -9.76
CA VAL A 63 18.19 0.91 -8.65
C VAL A 63 17.48 0.35 -7.43
N VAL A 64 18.26 -0.07 -6.44
CA VAL A 64 17.76 -0.34 -5.10
C VAL A 64 17.88 0.97 -4.33
N PRO A 65 16.77 1.57 -3.87
CA PRO A 65 16.83 2.77 -3.03
C PRO A 65 17.71 2.53 -1.80
N THR A 66 18.48 3.55 -1.42
CA THR A 66 19.32 3.45 -0.20
C THR A 66 18.46 3.40 1.06
N ASP A 67 17.36 4.16 1.07
CA ASP A 67 16.32 4.09 2.10
C ASP A 67 15.12 3.33 1.55
N PRO A 68 14.62 2.30 2.24
CA PRO A 68 13.49 1.51 1.76
C PRO A 68 12.18 2.31 1.77
N VAL A 69 12.09 3.38 2.56
CA VAL A 69 10.91 4.24 2.68
C VAL A 69 11.29 5.67 2.33
N THR A 70 10.62 6.22 1.31
CA THR A 70 10.72 7.63 0.92
C THR A 70 9.54 8.40 1.49
N SER A 71 9.80 9.47 2.23
CA SER A 71 8.78 10.33 2.84
C SER A 71 8.55 11.58 1.99
N ILE A 72 7.33 11.76 1.50
CA ILE A 72 6.96 12.84 0.58
C ILE A 72 5.88 13.71 1.26
N PRO A 73 6.10 15.02 1.43
CA PRO A 73 5.06 15.93 1.88
C PRO A 73 3.89 15.93 0.90
N ALA A 74 2.67 15.81 1.42
CA ALA A 74 1.46 15.78 0.62
C ALA A 74 0.32 16.51 1.33
N THR A 75 -0.70 16.90 0.58
CA THR A 75 -1.93 17.47 1.13
C THR A 75 -3.10 16.59 0.72
N PHE A 76 -3.90 16.18 1.70
CA PHE A 76 -5.14 15.46 1.46
C PHE A 76 -6.33 16.41 1.55
N LYS A 77 -7.27 16.30 0.61
CA LYS A 77 -8.55 17.03 0.61
C LYS A 77 -9.70 16.11 0.28
N GLY A 78 -10.68 16.00 1.17
CA GLY A 78 -11.88 15.22 0.92
C GLY A 78 -12.67 14.99 2.19
N GLU A 79 -13.01 13.74 2.46
CA GLU A 79 -13.85 13.35 3.58
C GLU A 79 -13.24 12.22 4.39
N ALA A 80 -13.34 12.32 5.71
CA ALA A 80 -13.12 11.19 6.61
C ALA A 80 -14.40 10.36 6.68
N LEU A 81 -14.29 9.07 6.37
CA LEU A 81 -15.39 8.13 6.39
C LEU A 81 -15.62 7.63 7.83
N ALA A 82 -16.88 7.48 8.22
CA ALA A 82 -17.23 7.01 9.56
C ALA A 82 -18.33 5.94 9.53
N VAL A 83 -18.41 5.13 10.59
CA VAL A 83 -19.40 4.05 10.81
C VAL A 83 -20.85 4.47 10.51
N ARG A 84 -21.21 5.72 10.82
CA ARG A 84 -22.58 6.22 10.62
C ARG A 84 -22.83 6.81 9.22
N GLY A 85 -21.90 6.61 8.28
CA GLY A 85 -21.94 7.25 6.96
C GLY A 85 -21.82 8.77 7.02
N VAL A 86 -21.31 9.30 8.13
CA VAL A 86 -21.07 10.75 8.28
C VAL A 86 -19.69 11.03 7.73
N ASP A 87 -19.68 11.49 6.49
CA ASP A 87 -18.50 11.96 5.81
C ASP A 87 -18.24 13.38 6.32
N ARG A 88 -17.10 13.58 7.00
CA ARG A 88 -16.72 14.90 7.52
C ARG A 88 -15.67 15.51 6.60
N PRO A 89 -15.83 16.77 6.17
CA PRO A 89 -14.77 17.48 5.46
C PRO A 89 -13.45 17.34 6.22
N PHE A 90 -12.43 16.87 5.51
CA PHE A 90 -11.14 16.53 6.07
C PHE A 90 -10.06 17.01 5.09
N GLU A 91 -9.39 18.08 5.50
CA GLU A 91 -8.26 18.68 4.78
C GLU A 91 -7.10 18.82 5.75
N THR A 92 -5.96 18.23 5.40
CA THR A 92 -4.77 18.24 6.25
C THR A 92 -3.53 17.94 5.40
N ASP A 93 -2.40 18.46 5.86
CA ASP A 93 -1.11 17.97 5.40
C ASP A 93 -0.88 16.56 5.97
N VAL A 94 -0.29 15.71 5.14
CA VAL A 94 0.04 14.32 5.43
C VAL A 94 1.44 14.01 4.92
N VAL A 95 2.05 12.94 5.42
CA VAL A 95 3.28 12.38 4.88
C VAL A 95 2.91 11.14 4.05
N LEU A 96 3.22 11.16 2.76
CA LEU A 96 3.14 9.98 1.90
C LEU A 96 4.42 9.16 2.11
N GLU A 97 4.28 7.96 2.67
CA GLU A 97 5.36 7.00 2.90
C GLU A 97 5.36 5.96 1.78
N VAL A 98 6.32 6.09 0.87
CA VAL A 98 6.48 5.19 -0.28
C VAL A 98 7.55 4.17 0.02
N GLU A 99 7.16 2.91 0.18
CA GLU A 99 8.08 1.83 0.46
C GLU A 99 8.37 0.98 -0.78
N CYS A 100 9.65 0.79 -1.07
CA CYS A 100 10.10 -0.10 -2.12
C CYS A 100 10.49 -1.45 -1.54
N ILE A 101 10.06 -2.53 -2.18
CA ILE A 101 10.45 -3.89 -1.84
C ILE A 101 11.55 -4.27 -2.83
N GLY A 102 12.81 -4.13 -2.40
CA GLY A 102 13.95 -4.32 -3.30
C GLY A 102 13.92 -3.32 -4.46
N PRO A 103 14.00 -3.76 -5.74
CA PRO A 103 13.92 -2.87 -6.89
C PRO A 103 12.49 -2.47 -7.28
N TRP A 104 11.46 -2.98 -6.60
CA TRP A 104 10.07 -2.70 -6.93
C TRP A 104 9.53 -1.59 -6.02
N CYS A 105 9.15 -0.47 -6.62
CA CYS A 105 8.47 0.63 -5.94
C CYS A 105 7.03 0.76 -6.46
N PRO A 106 6.07 1.16 -5.62
CA PRO A 106 4.70 1.37 -6.06
C PRO A 106 4.62 2.53 -7.07
N GLN A 107 3.73 2.38 -8.05
CA GLN A 107 3.42 3.44 -9.01
C GLN A 107 2.22 4.22 -8.49
N ILE A 108 2.44 5.48 -8.09
CA ILE A 108 1.42 6.34 -7.49
C ILE A 108 1.37 7.65 -8.28
N GLN A 109 0.19 8.24 -8.39
CA GLN A 109 -0.01 9.55 -9.01
C GLN A 109 -0.84 10.43 -8.09
N PRO A 110 -0.61 11.76 -8.09
CA PRO A 110 -1.54 12.70 -7.47
C PRO A 110 -2.94 12.54 -8.07
N GLY A 111 -3.98 12.76 -7.26
CA GLY A 111 -5.37 12.65 -7.71
C GLY A 111 -6.28 11.91 -6.74
N PRO A 112 -7.41 11.37 -7.22
CA PRO A 112 -8.40 10.70 -6.38
C PRO A 112 -7.83 9.48 -5.68
N VAL A 113 -8.07 9.36 -4.38
CA VAL A 113 -7.64 8.23 -3.55
C VAL A 113 -8.71 7.82 -2.56
N LEU A 114 -8.74 6.52 -2.25
CA LEU A 114 -9.25 5.99 -1.00
C LEU A 114 -8.04 5.59 -0.17
N GLY A 115 -7.98 6.01 1.08
CA GLY A 115 -6.83 5.70 1.92
C GLY A 115 -7.16 5.50 3.39
N PHE A 116 -6.18 5.02 4.14
CA PHE A 116 -6.24 4.91 5.60
C PHE A 116 -5.08 5.69 6.18
N LEU A 117 -5.39 6.87 6.72
CA LEU A 117 -4.39 7.76 7.31
C LEU A 117 -4.04 7.28 8.71
N ARG A 118 -2.80 6.84 8.91
CA ARG A 118 -2.26 6.51 10.22
C ARG A 118 -2.05 7.78 11.01
N GLN A 119 -2.60 7.85 12.22
CA GLN A 119 -2.35 8.92 13.16
C GLN A 119 -0.91 8.81 13.69
N THR A 120 -0.22 9.95 13.71
CA THR A 120 1.11 10.06 14.33
C THR A 120 1.06 11.09 15.44
N THR A 121 2.18 11.29 16.15
CA THR A 121 2.25 12.30 17.23
C THR A 121 1.99 13.73 16.74
N HIS A 122 2.26 14.04 15.46
CA HIS A 122 2.26 15.42 14.95
C HIS A 122 1.43 15.64 13.67
N SER A 123 1.04 14.58 12.96
CA SER A 123 0.32 14.66 11.68
C SER A 123 -0.32 13.30 11.34
N TYR A 124 -0.54 13.03 10.05
CA TYR A 124 -0.98 11.77 9.50
C TYR A 124 0.03 11.23 8.50
N ALA A 125 0.15 9.91 8.43
CA ALA A 125 0.94 9.23 7.40
C ALA A 125 0.03 8.36 6.52
N LEU A 126 0.28 8.38 5.22
CA LEU A 126 -0.35 7.50 4.24
C LEU A 126 0.73 6.60 3.65
N ARG A 127 0.71 5.31 3.99
CA ARG A 127 1.73 4.35 3.55
C ARG A 127 1.24 3.50 2.39
N THR A 128 2.16 3.22 1.46
CA THR A 128 1.96 2.22 0.40
C THR A 128 3.29 1.61 0.00
N ASP A 129 3.23 0.37 -0.48
CA ASP A 129 4.35 -0.42 -0.94
C ASP A 129 4.04 -1.08 -2.29
N ALA A 130 5.05 -1.71 -2.89
CA ALA A 130 4.93 -2.35 -4.20
C ALA A 130 3.89 -3.49 -4.27
N CYS A 131 3.45 -4.03 -3.14
CA CYS A 131 2.41 -5.05 -3.04
C CYS A 131 1.04 -4.52 -2.59
N GLY A 132 0.93 -3.23 -2.26
CA GLY A 132 -0.32 -2.60 -1.86
C GLY A 132 -0.13 -1.65 -0.67
N GLY A 133 -0.90 -1.87 0.39
CA GLY A 133 -0.91 -1.03 1.58
C GLY A 133 -2.16 -0.16 1.68
N PHE A 134 -2.03 1.00 2.31
CA PHE A 134 -3.16 1.81 2.76
C PHE A 134 -3.60 2.90 1.77
N LEU A 135 -3.06 2.92 0.55
CA LEU A 135 -3.40 3.87 -0.52
C LEU A 135 -3.97 3.13 -1.72
N PHE A 136 -5.19 3.49 -2.11
CA PHE A 136 -5.86 2.99 -3.30
C PHE A 136 -6.10 4.15 -4.28
N GLY A 137 -5.25 4.26 -5.29
CA GLY A 137 -5.35 5.30 -6.32
C GLY A 137 -6.52 5.06 -7.27
N ARG A 138 -7.26 6.13 -7.60
CA ARG A 138 -8.47 6.12 -8.44
C ARG A 138 -9.43 4.98 -8.04
N PRO A 139 -9.94 4.99 -6.79
CA PRO A 139 -10.76 3.91 -6.27
C PRO A 139 -12.06 3.77 -7.08
N SER A 140 -12.45 2.53 -7.36
CA SER A 140 -13.76 2.22 -7.95
C SER A 140 -14.88 2.41 -6.92
N GLU A 141 -16.12 2.62 -7.40
CA GLU A 141 -17.30 2.68 -6.51
C GLU A 141 -17.43 1.42 -5.64
N ALA A 142 -17.16 0.24 -6.22
CA ALA A 142 -17.16 -1.02 -5.50
C ALA A 142 -16.17 -1.06 -4.33
N GLN A 143 -14.99 -0.44 -4.46
CA GLN A 143 -14.01 -0.34 -3.37
C GLN A 143 -14.48 0.60 -2.25
N VAL A 144 -15.13 1.71 -2.62
CA VAL A 144 -15.73 2.63 -1.65
C VAL A 144 -16.86 1.96 -0.89
N ASP A 145 -17.72 1.21 -1.59
CA ASP A 145 -18.83 0.49 -0.99
C ASP A 145 -18.36 -0.64 -0.08
N GLN A 146 -17.29 -1.36 -0.45
CA GLN A 146 -16.65 -2.35 0.43
C GLN A 146 -16.17 -1.72 1.75
N LEU A 147 -15.59 -0.52 1.71
CA LEU A 147 -15.20 0.18 2.93
C LEU A 147 -16.40 0.61 3.77
N ARG A 148 -17.47 1.09 3.12
CA ARG A 148 -18.73 1.44 3.81
C ARG A 148 -19.39 0.23 4.46
N ASP A 149 -19.38 -0.92 3.80
CA ASP A 149 -19.84 -2.19 4.37
C ASP A 149 -19.01 -2.58 5.59
N CYS A 150 -17.68 -2.48 5.50
CA CYS A 150 -16.77 -2.72 6.61
C CYS A 150 -17.05 -1.80 7.81
N LEU A 151 -17.17 -0.50 7.55
CA LEU A 151 -17.48 0.52 8.56
C LEU A 151 -18.84 0.27 9.22
N ALA A 152 -19.83 -0.20 8.46
CA ALA A 152 -21.16 -0.52 8.97
C ALA A 152 -21.24 -1.88 9.71
N GLY A 153 -20.13 -2.62 9.80
CA GLY A 153 -20.11 -3.96 10.39
C GLY A 153 -20.87 -5.02 9.58
N ARG A 154 -21.01 -4.81 8.25
CA ARG A 154 -21.60 -5.76 7.30
C ARG A 154 -20.51 -6.68 6.72
N ASP A 155 -20.51 -6.91 5.40
CA ASP A 155 -19.65 -7.89 4.71
C ASP A 155 -18.19 -7.43 4.56
N CYS A 156 -17.45 -7.46 5.66
CA CYS A 156 -16.03 -7.13 5.71
C CYS A 156 -15.11 -8.35 5.61
N VAL A 157 -15.16 -9.05 4.47
CA VAL A 157 -14.30 -10.22 4.22
C VAL A 157 -13.01 -9.80 3.49
N PRO A 158 -11.81 -10.20 3.95
CA PRO A 158 -10.55 -9.95 3.25
C PRO A 158 -10.57 -10.49 1.81
N MET A 159 -9.94 -9.77 0.87
CA MET A 159 -10.04 -10.07 -0.57
C MET A 159 -9.62 -11.50 -0.94
N GLY A 160 -8.56 -12.03 -0.30
CA GLY A 160 -8.07 -13.40 -0.55
C GLY A 160 -8.89 -14.52 0.10
N LEU A 161 -9.94 -14.20 0.86
CA LEU A 161 -10.83 -15.15 1.55
C LEU A 161 -12.27 -15.08 1.01
N ARG A 162 -12.50 -14.27 -0.02
CA ARG A 162 -13.79 -14.14 -0.71
C ARG A 162 -13.94 -15.19 -1.81
#